data_AF-A0A947THS0-F1
#
_entry.id   AF-A0A947THS0-F1
#
_cell.length_a   1.000
_cell.length_b   1.000
_cell.length_c   1.000
_cell.angle_alpha   90.00
_cell.angle_beta   90.00
_cell.angle_gamma   90.00
#
_symmetry.space_group_name_H-M   'P 1'
#
loop_
_entity.id
_entity.type
_entity.pdbx_description
1 polymer ?
#
loop_
_entity_poly.entity_id
_entity_poly.type
_entity_poly.pdbx_seq_one_letter_code
_entity_poly.pdbx_strand_id
1 'polypeptide(L)'
;MCEHPEWIPNYIELNNSAGNWSNYLNRIYKRFCDDLVIRKAFFRDGYVGVRKIPETDGKGFGFWHCISEGKMEEKRIPDLERCKRIGWIRAIIDNTDKIEVEHWENIRGREKCHLLWYREEYLVVLAERKNKINGKKYYLLKTAYCTKGQTRVKNLRRERDAYKKTDAAP
;
A
#
# COMPACT_ATOMS: atom_id res chain seq x y z
N MET A 1 5.00 -13.58 -20.02
CA MET A 1 4.97 -12.65 -18.88
C MET A 1 4.35 -11.37 -19.41
N CYS A 2 3.19 -10.94 -18.91
CA CYS A 2 2.67 -9.63 -19.33
C CYS A 2 3.55 -8.56 -18.68
N GLU A 3 4.18 -7.72 -19.49
CA GLU A 3 4.93 -6.58 -18.98
C GLU A 3 4.00 -5.65 -18.18
N HIS A 4 4.57 -5.03 -17.15
CA HIS A 4 3.89 -3.98 -16.42
C HIS A 4 3.90 -2.69 -17.25
N PRO A 5 2.87 -1.84 -17.15
CA PRO A 5 2.90 -0.52 -17.75
C PRO A 5 4.09 0.30 -17.23
N GLU A 6 4.56 1.26 -18.02
CA GLU A 6 5.73 2.09 -17.70
C GLU A 6 5.62 2.85 -16.37
N TRP A 7 4.40 3.15 -15.93
CA TRP A 7 4.14 3.86 -14.66
C TRP A 7 4.36 2.98 -13.42
N ILE A 8 4.43 1.65 -13.59
CA ILE A 8 4.82 0.74 -12.52
C ILE A 8 6.36 0.63 -12.51
N PRO A 9 7.02 0.99 -11.40
CA PRO A 9 8.47 0.92 -11.33
C PRO A 9 8.95 -0.53 -11.27
N ASN A 10 10.13 -0.77 -11.83
CA ASN A 10 10.84 -2.04 -11.74
C ASN A 10 11.05 -2.47 -10.28
N TYR A 11 11.17 -3.79 -10.08
CA TYR A 11 11.46 -4.37 -8.77
C TYR A 11 12.80 -3.88 -8.22
N ILE A 12 12.83 -3.63 -6.91
CA ILE A 12 14.06 -3.43 -6.18
C ILE A 12 14.52 -4.81 -5.70
N GLU A 13 15.40 -5.47 -6.44
CA GLU A 13 15.85 -6.83 -6.11
C GLU A 13 16.90 -6.84 -4.98
N LEU A 14 16.81 -7.83 -4.08
CA LEU A 14 17.79 -8.04 -3.00
C LEU A 14 19.19 -8.35 -3.56
N ASN A 15 19.27 -9.10 -4.66
CA ASN A 15 20.54 -9.48 -5.29
C ASN A 15 21.35 -8.27 -5.75
N ASN A 16 20.67 -7.17 -6.11
CA ASN A 16 21.32 -5.90 -6.47
C ASN A 16 21.97 -5.19 -5.26
N SER A 17 21.86 -5.76 -4.06
CA SER A 17 22.52 -5.29 -2.83
C SER A 17 23.58 -6.29 -2.35
N ALA A 18 24.16 -7.08 -3.27
CA ALA A 18 25.10 -8.17 -2.97
C ALA A 18 24.55 -9.21 -1.96
N GLY A 19 23.23 -9.39 -1.94
CA GLY A 19 22.55 -10.26 -0.97
C GLY A 19 22.54 -9.72 0.48
N ASN A 20 23.05 -8.51 0.72
CA ASN A 20 23.10 -7.93 2.07
C ASN A 20 21.73 -7.34 2.45
N TRP A 21 21.08 -7.97 3.44
CA TRP A 21 19.77 -7.56 3.94
C TRP A 21 19.75 -6.11 4.46
N SER A 22 20.76 -5.69 5.21
CA SER A 22 20.81 -4.33 5.79
C SER A 22 20.86 -3.25 4.70
N ASN A 23 21.71 -3.45 3.69
CA ASN A 23 21.80 -2.54 2.54
C ASN A 23 20.49 -2.49 1.76
N TYR A 24 19.88 -3.65 1.53
CA TYR A 24 18.60 -3.74 0.85
C TYR A 24 17.49 -3.03 1.63
N LEU A 25 17.40 -3.29 2.95
CA LEU A 25 16.43 -2.67 3.84
C LEU A 25 16.57 -1.13 3.85
N ASN A 26 17.79 -0.61 3.90
CA ASN A 26 18.05 0.83 3.82
C ASN A 26 17.64 1.41 2.46
N ARG A 27 17.88 0.67 1.36
CA ARG A 27 17.48 1.09 0.01
C ARG A 27 15.96 1.18 -0.14
N ILE A 28 15.22 0.15 0.28
CA ILE A 28 13.75 0.17 0.21
C ILE A 28 13.14 1.18 1.18
N TYR A 29 13.76 1.39 2.35
CA TYR A 29 13.32 2.42 3.29
C TYR A 29 13.53 3.82 2.71
N LYS A 30 14.69 4.09 2.12
CA LYS A 30 14.95 5.36 1.41
C LYS A 30 13.91 5.59 0.31
N ARG A 31 13.62 4.59 -0.52
CA ARG A 31 12.58 4.69 -1.55
C ARG A 31 11.22 5.04 -0.94
N PHE A 32 10.82 4.35 0.14
CA PHE A 32 9.57 4.61 0.85
C PHE A 32 9.49 6.05 1.38
N CYS A 33 10.57 6.54 2.01
CA CYS A 33 10.64 7.91 2.51
C CYS A 33 10.55 8.93 1.39
N ASP A 34 11.31 8.76 0.32
CA ASP A 34 11.30 9.67 -0.83
C ASP A 34 9.90 9.75 -1.46
N ASP A 35 9.20 8.62 -1.57
CA ASP A 35 7.90 8.51 -2.23
C ASP A 35 6.72 9.03 -1.36
N LEU A 36 6.74 8.74 -0.05
CA LEU A 36 5.55 8.89 0.82
C LEU A 36 5.74 9.85 1.99
N VAL A 37 6.98 10.11 2.41
CA VAL A 37 7.27 10.99 3.56
C VAL A 37 7.70 12.38 3.10
N ILE A 38 8.67 12.43 2.18
CA ILE A 38 9.29 13.69 1.72
C ILE A 38 8.42 14.34 0.65
N ARG A 39 8.21 13.67 -0.50
CA ARG A 39 7.40 14.23 -1.60
C ARG A 39 5.90 14.23 -1.29
N LYS A 40 5.45 13.31 -0.43
CA LYS A 40 4.05 12.98 -0.13
C LYS A 40 3.28 12.51 -1.37
N ALA A 41 2.49 11.45 -1.22
CA ALA A 41 1.50 11.08 -2.23
C ALA A 41 0.19 11.82 -1.95
N PHE A 42 -0.64 11.96 -2.98
CA PHE A 42 -1.98 12.53 -2.86
C PHE A 42 -2.98 11.54 -3.44
N PHE A 43 -4.05 11.32 -2.69
CA PHE A 43 -5.17 10.51 -3.13
C PHE A 43 -6.41 11.38 -3.02
N ARG A 44 -7.11 11.57 -4.16
CA ARG A 44 -8.28 12.46 -4.23
C ARG A 44 -7.96 13.86 -3.66
N ASP A 45 -8.74 14.30 -2.66
CA ASP A 45 -8.67 15.61 -2.03
C ASP A 45 -7.67 15.69 -0.85
N GLY A 46 -6.90 14.64 -0.57
CA GLY A 46 -6.07 14.55 0.62
C GLY A 46 -4.67 13.99 0.36
N TYR A 47 -3.70 14.43 1.16
CA TYR A 47 -2.39 13.79 1.18
C TYR A 47 -2.47 12.40 1.83
N VAL A 48 -1.56 11.52 1.44
CA VAL A 48 -1.37 10.21 2.07
C VAL A 48 -0.27 10.31 3.13
N GLY A 49 -0.67 10.19 4.40
CA GLY A 49 0.23 10.10 5.53
C GLY A 49 0.65 8.66 5.82
N VAL A 50 1.80 8.52 6.48
CA VAL A 50 2.30 7.24 6.99
C VAL A 50 2.41 7.29 8.51
N ARG A 51 2.14 6.17 9.19
CA ARG A 51 2.27 6.09 10.64
C ARG A 51 3.75 5.95 11.02
N LYS A 52 4.28 6.88 11.81
CA LYS A 52 5.67 6.81 12.29
C LYS A 52 5.81 5.93 13.55
N ILE A 53 4.94 6.10 14.54
CA ILE A 53 5.09 5.49 15.87
C ILE A 53 4.25 4.21 16.01
N PRO A 54 4.77 3.12 16.61
CA PRO A 54 6.12 3.00 17.17
C PRO A 54 7.20 2.91 16.08
N GLU A 55 8.37 3.45 16.38
CA GLU A 55 9.53 3.34 15.51
C GLU A 55 10.37 2.14 15.96
N THR A 56 10.87 1.35 14.99
CA THR A 56 11.76 0.21 15.24
C THR A 56 12.95 0.33 14.29
N ASP A 57 14.18 0.23 14.82
CA ASP A 57 15.44 0.36 14.08
C ASP A 57 15.55 1.62 13.19
N GLY A 58 15.08 2.75 13.72
CA GLY A 58 15.10 4.04 13.02
C GLY A 58 14.07 4.15 11.89
N LYS A 59 13.13 3.20 11.79
CA LYS A 59 12.16 3.09 10.69
C LYS A 59 10.72 3.07 11.22
N GLY A 60 9.87 3.86 10.58
CA GLY A 60 8.50 4.09 11.05
C GLY A 60 7.59 2.86 10.93
N PHE A 61 6.62 2.74 11.83
CA PHE A 61 5.65 1.64 11.88
C PHE A 61 5.00 1.30 10.53
N GLY A 62 4.58 2.33 9.78
CA GLY A 62 3.91 2.18 8.50
C GLY A 62 4.79 1.52 7.43
N PHE A 63 6.10 1.76 7.48
CA PHE A 63 7.05 1.09 6.59
C PHE A 63 7.10 -0.40 6.90
N TRP A 64 7.32 -0.76 8.16
CA TRP A 64 7.35 -2.17 8.60
C TRP A 64 6.06 -2.90 8.22
N HIS A 65 4.91 -2.25 8.43
CA HIS A 65 3.59 -2.76 8.04
C HIS A 65 3.43 -3.07 6.55
N CYS A 66 4.17 -2.37 5.68
CA CYS A 66 4.13 -2.58 4.22
C CYS A 66 5.09 -3.67 3.78
N ILE A 67 6.18 -3.92 4.51
CA ILE A 67 7.23 -4.86 4.07
C ILE A 67 7.23 -6.20 4.82
N SER A 68 6.42 -6.36 5.87
CA SER A 68 6.38 -7.60 6.67
C SER A 68 5.01 -8.28 6.63
N GLU A 69 4.96 -9.54 7.04
CA GLU A 69 3.73 -10.33 7.19
C GLU A 69 3.76 -11.17 8.47
N GLY A 70 2.58 -11.59 8.94
CA GLY A 70 2.41 -12.35 10.17
C GLY A 70 1.08 -12.03 10.85
N LYS A 71 0.54 -12.99 11.61
CA LYS A 71 -0.73 -12.79 12.34
C LYS A 71 -0.55 -11.97 13.62
N MET A 72 0.60 -12.13 14.27
CA MET A 72 0.99 -11.42 15.48
C MET A 72 1.94 -10.30 15.09
N GLU A 73 1.63 -9.06 15.49
CA GLU A 73 2.36 -7.86 15.05
C GLU A 73 3.83 -7.90 15.46
N GLU A 74 4.10 -8.36 16.68
CA GLU A 74 5.44 -8.48 17.27
C GLU A 74 6.27 -9.64 16.70
N LYS A 75 5.66 -10.54 15.92
CA LYS A 75 6.33 -11.69 15.28
C LYS A 75 6.30 -11.60 13.76
N ARG A 76 6.02 -10.43 13.20
CA ARG A 76 6.01 -10.26 11.75
C ARG A 76 7.41 -10.41 11.19
N ILE A 77 7.51 -11.11 10.06
CA ILE A 77 8.75 -11.34 9.33
C ILE A 77 8.72 -10.58 8.00
N PRO A 78 9.85 -10.13 7.45
CA PRO A 78 9.88 -9.49 6.14
C PRO A 78 9.32 -10.40 5.02
N ASP A 79 8.47 -9.85 4.15
CA ASP A 79 7.94 -10.48 2.94
C ASP A 79 8.68 -9.90 1.73
N LEU A 80 9.61 -10.67 1.15
CA LEU A 80 10.47 -10.22 0.06
C LEU A 80 9.68 -9.74 -1.18
N GLU A 81 8.49 -10.30 -1.43
CA GLU A 81 7.64 -9.89 -2.55
C GLU A 81 7.05 -8.50 -2.33
N ARG A 82 6.80 -8.11 -1.07
CA ARG A 82 6.40 -6.74 -0.72
C ARG A 82 7.57 -5.79 -0.74
N CYS A 83 8.72 -6.21 -0.20
CA CYS A 83 9.94 -5.41 -0.18
C CYS A 83 10.31 -4.94 -1.59
N LYS A 84 10.34 -5.86 -2.57
CA LYS A 84 10.77 -5.53 -3.94
C LYS A 84 9.80 -4.61 -4.67
N ARG A 85 8.53 -4.57 -4.22
CA ARG A 85 7.43 -3.74 -4.76
C ARG A 85 7.17 -2.49 -3.93
N ILE A 86 8.06 -2.07 -3.02
CA ILE A 86 7.80 -0.91 -2.15
C ILE A 86 7.47 0.37 -2.94
N GLY A 87 8.07 0.56 -4.11
CA GLY A 87 7.82 1.69 -5.01
C GLY A 87 6.46 1.64 -5.71
N TRP A 88 5.80 0.48 -5.74
CA TRP A 88 4.48 0.33 -6.36
C TRP A 88 3.40 1.07 -5.58
N ILE A 89 3.56 1.21 -4.25
CA ILE A 89 2.56 1.87 -3.40
C ILE A 89 2.27 3.28 -3.93
N ARG A 90 3.33 4.06 -4.17
CA ARG A 90 3.21 5.41 -4.69
C ARG A 90 2.65 5.43 -6.10
N ALA A 91 3.17 4.57 -6.97
CA ALA A 91 2.73 4.48 -8.36
C ALA A 91 1.22 4.19 -8.47
N ILE A 92 0.71 3.25 -7.67
CA ILE A 92 -0.70 2.87 -7.64
C ILE A 92 -1.58 4.00 -7.10
N ILE A 93 -1.12 4.73 -6.08
CA ILE A 93 -1.85 5.89 -5.55
C ILE A 93 -1.99 6.98 -6.61
N ASP A 94 -0.89 7.31 -7.30
CA ASP A 94 -0.86 8.38 -8.30
C ASP A 94 -1.63 8.01 -9.58
N ASN A 95 -1.84 6.72 -9.85
CA ASN A 95 -2.48 6.19 -11.06
C ASN A 95 -3.80 5.47 -10.74
N THR A 96 -4.52 5.92 -9.71
CA THR A 96 -5.82 5.32 -9.33
C THR A 96 -6.91 5.46 -10.39
N ASP A 97 -6.71 6.33 -11.38
CA ASP A 97 -7.58 6.55 -12.54
C ASP A 97 -7.33 5.55 -13.68
N LYS A 98 -6.23 4.81 -13.65
CA LYS A 98 -5.89 3.84 -14.69
C LYS A 98 -6.77 2.60 -14.60
N ILE A 99 -7.11 2.05 -15.76
CA ILE A 99 -8.00 0.88 -15.89
C ILE A 99 -7.46 -0.36 -15.16
N GLU A 100 -6.14 -0.46 -14.98
CA GLU A 100 -5.49 -1.56 -14.26
C GLU A 100 -5.59 -1.45 -12.75
N VAL A 101 -6.02 -0.30 -12.21
CA VAL A 101 -6.19 -0.05 -10.77
C VAL A 101 -7.67 0.00 -10.46
N GLU A 102 -8.17 -1.07 -9.84
CA GLU A 102 -9.54 -1.08 -9.36
C GLU A 102 -9.62 -0.40 -7.99
N HIS A 103 -10.62 0.48 -7.83
CA HIS A 103 -10.88 1.18 -6.58
C HIS A 103 -12.26 0.84 -6.03
N TRP A 104 -12.35 0.55 -4.73
CA TRP A 104 -13.61 0.51 -3.98
C TRP A 104 -13.41 0.94 -2.53
N GLU A 105 -14.52 1.16 -1.84
CA GLU A 105 -14.54 1.54 -0.43
C GLU A 105 -15.10 0.39 0.42
N ASN A 106 -14.56 0.21 1.62
CA ASN A 106 -15.13 -0.70 2.61
C ASN A 106 -14.97 -0.13 4.03
N ILE A 107 -15.66 -0.73 5.00
CA ILE A 107 -15.49 -0.41 6.41
C ILE A 107 -14.66 -1.51 7.07
N ARG A 108 -13.54 -1.15 7.71
CA ARG A 108 -12.73 -2.06 8.52
C ARG A 108 -12.72 -1.57 9.96
N GLY A 109 -13.47 -2.26 10.82
CA GLY A 109 -13.76 -1.78 12.17
C GLY A 109 -14.60 -0.52 12.12
N ARG A 110 -14.04 0.63 12.55
CA ARG A 110 -14.71 1.94 12.51
C ARG A 110 -14.17 2.86 11.41
N GLU A 111 -13.29 2.34 10.56
CA GLU A 111 -12.52 3.15 9.61
C GLU A 111 -13.03 2.90 8.19
N LYS A 112 -13.42 3.98 7.50
CA LYS A 112 -13.64 3.95 6.05
C LYS A 112 -12.30 3.78 5.35
N CYS A 113 -12.18 2.72 4.54
CA CYS A 113 -10.96 2.37 3.82
C CYS A 113 -11.20 2.42 2.31
N HIS A 114 -10.20 2.90 1.58
CA HIS A 114 -10.08 2.83 0.13
C HIS A 114 -9.09 1.72 -0.23
N LEU A 115 -9.50 0.85 -1.14
CA LEU A 115 -8.74 -0.30 -1.59
C LEU A 115 -8.36 -0.04 -3.05
N LEU A 116 -7.06 0.07 -3.33
CA LEU A 116 -6.52 0.28 -4.68
C LEU A 116 -5.84 -1.01 -5.11
N TRP A 117 -6.44 -1.72 -6.06
CA TRP A 117 -6.03 -3.07 -6.42
C TRP A 117 -5.50 -3.11 -7.86
N TYR A 118 -4.18 -3.22 -7.98
CA TYR A 118 -3.51 -3.26 -9.25
C TYR A 118 -3.48 -4.70 -9.80
N ARG A 119 -4.11 -4.93 -10.95
CA ARG A 119 -4.15 -6.20 -11.71
C ARG A 119 -4.39 -7.45 -10.87
N GLU A 120 -5.18 -7.32 -9.81
CA GLU A 120 -5.39 -8.36 -8.81
C GLU A 120 -4.11 -8.96 -8.16
N GLU A 121 -2.98 -8.26 -8.30
CA GLU A 121 -1.66 -8.69 -7.86
C GLU A 121 -1.23 -7.97 -6.59
N TYR A 122 -1.52 -6.67 -6.49
CA TYR A 122 -1.02 -5.84 -5.40
C TYR A 122 -2.08 -4.88 -4.90
N LEU A 123 -2.32 -4.88 -3.59
CA LEU A 123 -3.34 -4.06 -2.97
C LEU A 123 -2.70 -2.99 -2.08
N VAL A 124 -3.13 -1.74 -2.25
CA VAL A 124 -2.84 -0.64 -1.32
C VAL A 124 -4.10 -0.31 -0.54
N VAL A 125 -3.98 -0.19 0.79
CA VAL A 125 -5.12 0.12 1.67
C VAL A 125 -4.88 1.47 2.36
N LEU A 126 -5.76 2.42 2.05
CA LEU A 126 -5.75 3.76 2.63
C LEU A 126 -6.96 3.93 3.55
N ALA A 127 -6.78 4.43 4.76
CA ALA A 127 -7.89 4.73 5.65
C ALA A 127 -8.16 6.23 5.71
N GLU A 128 -9.41 6.63 5.50
CA GLU A 128 -9.83 8.03 5.55
C GLU A 128 -9.74 8.56 6.99
N ARG A 129 -9.16 9.75 7.14
CA ARG A 129 -8.97 10.43 8.42
C ARG A 129 -9.27 11.91 8.30
N LYS A 130 -9.53 12.52 9.45
CA LYS A 130 -9.67 13.97 9.60
C LYS A 130 -8.59 14.46 10.55
N ASN A 131 -7.85 15.49 10.15
CA ASN A 131 -6.88 16.12 11.02
C ASN A 131 -7.62 16.81 12.17
N LYS A 132 -7.24 16.53 13.42
CA LYS A 132 -7.94 17.02 14.61
C LYS A 132 -7.81 18.52 14.82
N ILE A 133 -6.77 19.15 14.26
CA ILE A 133 -6.46 20.57 14.45
C ILE A 133 -7.21 21.42 13.43
N ASN A 134 -7.05 21.12 12.13
CA ASN A 134 -7.60 21.95 11.05
C ASN A 134 -8.83 21.33 10.35
N GLY A 135 -9.26 20.15 10.78
CA GLY A 135 -10.42 19.47 10.21
C GLY A 135 -10.23 18.97 8.76
N LYS A 136 -9.05 19.10 8.15
CA LYS A 136 -8.83 18.67 6.76
C LYS A 136 -8.79 17.15 6.65
N LYS A 137 -9.38 16.64 5.58
CA LYS A 137 -9.30 15.22 5.22
C LYS A 137 -7.87 14.85 4.82
N TYR A 138 -7.45 13.65 5.21
CA TYR A 138 -6.24 13.01 4.71
C TYR A 138 -6.42 11.49 4.72
N TYR A 139 -5.50 10.79 4.08
CA TYR A 139 -5.54 9.34 3.97
C TYR A 139 -4.35 8.74 4.71
N LEU A 140 -4.55 7.72 5.53
CA LEU A 140 -3.46 7.00 6.20
C LEU A 140 -3.16 5.72 5.42
N LEU A 141 -1.93 5.54 4.95
CA LEU A 141 -1.47 4.26 4.42
C LEU A 141 -1.45 3.23 5.56
N LYS A 142 -2.39 2.28 5.53
CA LYS A 142 -2.51 1.23 6.56
C LYS A 142 -1.57 0.06 6.30
N THR A 143 -1.51 -0.37 5.04
CA THR A 143 -0.69 -1.49 4.57
C THR A 143 -0.73 -1.52 3.04
N ALA A 144 0.21 -2.26 2.45
CA ALA A 144 0.16 -2.70 1.07
C ALA A 144 0.74 -4.11 0.98
N TYR A 145 0.19 -4.95 0.10
CA TYR A 145 0.62 -6.34 -0.01
C TYR A 145 0.23 -7.03 -1.31
N CYS A 146 0.96 -8.10 -1.63
CA CYS A 146 0.65 -8.97 -2.77
C CYS A 146 -0.57 -9.84 -2.46
N THR A 147 -1.54 -9.90 -3.36
CA THR A 147 -2.74 -10.73 -3.23
C THR A 147 -2.48 -12.14 -3.72
N LYS A 148 -1.86 -12.96 -2.85
CA LYS A 148 -1.56 -14.37 -3.13
C LYS A 148 -2.77 -15.26 -2.82
N GLY A 149 -3.03 -16.22 -3.70
CA GLY A 149 -4.00 -17.32 -3.49
C GLY A 149 -5.44 -17.02 -3.92
N GLN A 150 -6.09 -18.04 -4.49
CA GLN A 150 -7.41 -17.91 -5.11
C GLN A 150 -8.50 -17.42 -4.16
N THR A 151 -8.47 -17.86 -2.90
CA THR A 151 -9.46 -17.45 -1.89
C THR A 151 -9.38 -15.96 -1.58
N ARG A 152 -8.16 -15.40 -1.43
CA ARG A 152 -7.97 -13.98 -1.13
C ARG A 152 -8.48 -13.12 -2.29
N VAL A 153 -8.08 -13.47 -3.51
CA VAL A 153 -8.50 -12.81 -4.75
C VAL A 153 -10.02 -12.87 -4.90
N LYS A 154 -10.63 -14.05 -4.72
CA LYS A 154 -12.09 -14.22 -4.79
C LYS A 154 -12.83 -13.35 -3.77
N ASN A 155 -12.33 -13.25 -2.54
CA ASN A 155 -12.94 -12.40 -1.52
C ASN A 155 -12.84 -10.91 -1.87
N LEU A 156 -11.69 -10.46 -2.40
CA LEU A 156 -11.53 -9.07 -2.84
C LEU A 156 -12.42 -8.73 -4.04
N ARG A 157 -12.53 -9.62 -5.04
CA ARG A 157 -13.49 -9.47 -6.14
C ARG A 157 -14.92 -9.33 -5.62
N ARG A 158 -15.33 -10.17 -4.66
CA ARG A 158 -16.66 -10.08 -4.03
C ARG A 158 -16.89 -8.75 -3.33
N GLU A 159 -15.91 -8.28 -2.54
CA GLU A 159 -16.00 -6.96 -1.89
C GLU A 159 -16.16 -5.83 -2.92
N ARG A 160 -15.33 -5.84 -3.97
CA ARG A 160 -15.37 -4.87 -5.07
C ARG A 160 -16.71 -4.88 -5.80
N ASP A 161 -17.18 -6.06 -6.21
CA ASP A 161 -18.40 -6.22 -7.00
C ASP A 161 -19.64 -5.85 -6.19
N ALA A 162 -19.65 -6.13 -4.88
CA ALA A 162 -20.69 -5.67 -3.98
C ALA A 162 -20.74 -4.13 -3.90
N TYR A 163 -19.58 -3.47 -3.76
CA TYR A 163 -19.49 -2.02 -3.76
C TYR A 163 -19.97 -1.39 -5.08
N LYS A 164 -19.54 -1.93 -6.23
CA LYS A 164 -19.99 -1.44 -7.56
C LYS A 164 -21.52 -1.53 -7.72
N LYS A 165 -22.17 -2.54 -7.14
CA LYS A 165 -23.63 -2.66 -7.16
C LYS A 165 -24.33 -1.63 -6.28
N THR A 166 -23.76 -1.28 -5.13
CA THR A 166 -24.33 -0.27 -4.23
C THR A 166 -24.09 1.15 -4.73
N ASP A 167 -22.95 1.40 -5.37
CA ASP A 167 -22.57 2.72 -5.91
C ASP A 167 -23.32 3.04 -7.23
N ALA A 168 -23.69 2.01 -7.99
CA ALA A 168 -24.52 2.14 -9.19
C ALA A 168 -26.05 2.19 -8.91
N ALA A 169 -26.47 2.11 -7.64
CA ALA A 169 -27.88 2.27 -7.27
C ALA A 169 -28.20 3.77 -7.13
N PRO A 170 -29.23 4.29 -7.83
CA PRO A 170 -29.58 5.71 -7.85
C PRO A 170 -30.06 6.26 -6.51
#